data_AF-A0A8H6CK29-F1
#
_entry.id   AF-A0A8H6CK29-F1
#
_cell.length_a   1.000
_cell.length_b   1.000
_cell.length_c   1.000
_cell.angle_alpha   90.00
_cell.angle_beta   90.00
_cell.angle_gamma   90.00
#
_symmetry.space_group_name_H-M   'P 1'
#
loop_
_entity.id
_entity.type
_entity.pdbx_description
1 polymer ?
#
loop_
_entity_poly.entity_id
_entity_poly.type
_entity_poly.pdbx_seq_one_letter_code
_entity_poly.pdbx_strand_id
1 'polypeptide(L)'
;MMVYDHGNQTLVDGSGDEENEANDPDEPIPKRRRVTPKRARPRDQLEVLTNLESLGVPEPYRRPVEKHGTDPAQFLDDRGSLIHQVAEPDYDEANLHLAVLRYTLNVQSRQTKDRARWLLHMLLYFDLAKLKHPEGTGRIGPRMKKEIEELVKERVHDTEGNPLPLDQLGTWSTQGKKLNVFCTEFGIGSLCILEEYLSDNFLNNRFTHTGEYHVEAFKNLRQRALREMAEMSKINELGELIRAYLIEPFRRAHLKRLFDKGTPNPATNKSPAGTPERRPRS
;
A
#
# COMPACT_ATOMS: atom_id res chain seq x y z
N MET A 1 -5.19 39.07 -8.11
CA MET A 1 -5.79 39.00 -9.46
C MET A 1 -4.77 39.58 -10.41
N MET A 2 -3.93 38.73 -11.02
CA MET A 2 -2.91 39.16 -11.97
C MET A 2 -3.35 38.74 -13.36
N VAL A 3 -3.50 39.75 -14.22
CA VAL A 3 -3.73 39.62 -15.65
C VAL A 3 -2.35 39.54 -16.30
N TYR A 4 -2.11 38.48 -17.09
CA TYR A 4 -1.03 38.47 -18.06
C TYR A 4 -1.64 38.44 -19.44
N ASP A 5 -1.19 39.40 -20.24
CA ASP A 5 -1.62 39.64 -21.61
C ASP A 5 -0.39 39.69 -22.52
N HIS A 6 -0.62 39.25 -23.76
CA HIS A 6 0.15 39.49 -25.00
C HIS A 6 1.44 38.71 -25.33
N GLY A 7 1.48 38.28 -26.60
CA GLY A 7 2.70 38.02 -27.38
C GLY A 7 2.61 36.70 -28.17
N ASN A 8 1.82 36.60 -29.23
CA ASN A 8 2.12 37.00 -30.61
C ASN A 8 3.42 36.34 -31.15
N GLN A 9 3.28 35.31 -31.99
CA GLN A 9 4.36 34.86 -32.88
C GLN A 9 3.86 34.75 -34.32
N THR A 10 4.59 35.53 -35.12
CA THR A 10 4.60 35.81 -36.54
C THR A 10 4.66 34.59 -37.46
N LEU A 11 3.90 34.73 -38.55
CA LEU A 11 4.06 34.07 -39.85
C LEU A 11 5.52 34.17 -40.35
N VAL A 12 6.04 33.07 -40.88
CA VAL A 12 7.18 33.08 -41.79
C VAL A 12 6.74 32.38 -43.07
N ASP A 13 6.54 33.20 -44.10
CA ASP A 13 6.52 32.81 -45.51
C ASP A 13 7.92 32.33 -45.89
N GLY A 14 7.98 31.16 -46.53
CA GLY A 14 9.19 30.57 -47.08
C GLY A 14 8.87 29.89 -48.39
N SER A 15 8.77 30.68 -49.45
CA SER A 15 8.75 30.26 -50.84
C SER A 15 10.08 29.59 -51.18
N GLY A 16 10.03 28.31 -51.55
CA GLY A 16 11.12 27.56 -52.15
C GLY A 16 10.58 26.74 -53.30
N ASP A 17 10.86 27.20 -54.51
CA ASP A 17 10.65 26.45 -55.75
C ASP A 17 11.59 25.23 -55.74
N GLU A 18 11.05 24.02 -55.63
CA GLU A 18 11.78 22.79 -55.88
C GLU A 18 11.31 22.20 -57.22
N GLU A 19 12.28 22.12 -58.13
CA GLU A 19 12.17 21.54 -59.46
C GLU A 19 11.79 20.05 -59.35
N ASN A 20 10.66 19.68 -59.96
CA ASN A 20 10.25 18.29 -60.11
C ASN A 20 11.12 17.60 -61.17
N GLU A 21 12.22 16.99 -60.75
CA GLU A 21 12.87 15.93 -61.53
C GLU A 21 11.97 14.69 -61.52
N ALA A 22 11.55 14.29 -62.71
CA ALA A 22 10.74 13.09 -62.95
C ALA A 22 11.54 11.84 -62.58
N ASN A 23 11.19 11.24 -61.44
CA ASN A 23 11.71 9.92 -61.04
C ASN A 23 11.10 8.82 -61.92
N ASP A 24 11.99 7.93 -62.40
CA ASP A 24 11.71 6.75 -63.20
C ASP A 24 10.82 5.75 -62.41
N PRO A 25 9.65 5.33 -62.93
CA PRO A 25 8.65 4.58 -62.15
C PRO A 25 9.03 3.12 -61.80
N ASP A 26 10.19 2.62 -62.24
CA ASP A 26 10.58 1.21 -62.05
C ASP A 26 11.75 0.96 -61.06
N GLU A 27 12.22 1.98 -60.33
CA GLU A 27 13.23 1.74 -59.29
C GLU A 27 12.60 1.19 -57.98
N PRO A 28 13.07 0.03 -57.47
CA PRO A 28 12.58 -0.54 -56.23
C PRO A 28 12.91 0.36 -55.04
N ILE A 29 11.88 1.01 -54.49
CA ILE A 29 11.97 1.91 -53.33
C ILE A 29 12.79 1.23 -52.21
N PRO A 30 13.97 1.76 -51.84
CA PRO A 30 14.77 1.19 -50.77
C PRO A 30 13.96 1.29 -49.47
N LYS A 31 13.65 0.13 -48.87
CA LYS A 31 12.93 0.04 -47.60
C LYS A 31 13.65 0.89 -46.56
N ARG A 32 13.14 2.11 -46.31
CA ARG A 32 13.64 3.01 -45.28
C ARG A 32 13.71 2.22 -43.98
N ARG A 33 14.94 1.94 -43.51
CA ARG A 33 15.16 1.37 -42.18
C ARG A 33 14.46 2.28 -41.19
N ARG A 34 13.39 1.76 -40.58
CA ARG A 34 12.66 2.43 -39.50
C ARG A 34 13.64 2.62 -38.36
N VAL A 35 14.28 3.78 -38.29
CA VAL A 35 15.10 4.18 -37.15
C VAL A 35 14.14 4.28 -35.98
N THR A 36 14.14 3.26 -35.13
CA THR A 36 13.36 3.27 -33.91
C THR A 36 13.95 4.40 -33.06
N PRO A 37 13.17 5.43 -32.68
CA PRO A 37 13.70 6.53 -31.90
C PRO A 37 14.35 5.95 -30.64
N LYS A 38 15.61 6.31 -30.38
CA LYS A 38 16.30 5.98 -29.13
C LYS A 38 15.39 6.43 -28.00
N ARG A 39 14.76 5.47 -27.30
CA ARG A 39 13.94 5.77 -26.12
C ARG A 39 14.80 6.63 -25.20
N ALA A 40 14.30 7.82 -24.87
CA ALA A 40 14.93 8.66 -23.86
C ALA A 40 15.25 7.78 -22.65
N ARG A 41 16.47 7.89 -22.10
CA ARG A 41 16.84 7.16 -20.89
C ARG A 41 15.75 7.42 -19.85
N PRO A 42 15.23 6.38 -19.17
CA PRO A 42 14.25 6.60 -18.11
C PRO A 42 14.82 7.65 -17.16
N ARG A 43 14.07 8.73 -16.90
CA ARG A 43 14.45 9.68 -15.84
C ARG A 43 14.73 8.88 -14.57
N ASP A 44 15.75 9.27 -13.82
CA ASP A 44 16.10 8.61 -12.56
C ASP A 44 14.84 8.49 -11.70
N GLN A 45 14.42 7.24 -11.50
CA GLN A 45 13.16 6.94 -10.85
C GLN A 45 13.23 7.33 -9.36
N LEU A 46 14.44 7.33 -8.78
CA LEU A 46 14.68 7.59 -7.37
C LEU A 46 15.37 8.93 -7.12
N GLU A 47 15.41 9.81 -8.13
CA GLU A 47 16.01 11.15 -8.06
C GLU A 47 15.52 11.97 -6.84
N VAL A 48 14.26 11.79 -6.47
CA VAL A 48 13.66 12.45 -5.31
C VAL A 48 14.32 12.05 -3.99
N LEU A 49 14.84 10.83 -3.88
CA LEU A 49 15.52 10.33 -2.69
C LEU A 49 17.02 10.59 -2.71
N THR A 50 17.62 10.82 -3.87
CA THR A 50 19.04 11.17 -4.00
C THR A 50 19.29 12.66 -3.73
N ASN A 51 18.34 13.52 -4.12
CA ASN A 51 18.45 14.99 -4.03
C ASN A 51 17.74 15.60 -2.80
N LEU A 52 17.69 14.88 -1.69
CA LEU A 52 17.09 15.40 -0.45
C LEU A 52 17.96 16.54 0.11
N GLU A 53 17.43 17.75 0.27
CA GLU A 53 18.24 18.88 0.78
C GLU A 53 18.52 18.72 2.28
N SER A 54 17.48 18.39 3.06
CA SER A 54 17.59 18.12 4.49
C SER A 54 16.62 17.02 4.90
N LEU A 55 16.98 16.26 5.94
CA LEU A 55 16.11 15.30 6.58
C LEU A 55 16.00 15.66 8.06
N GLY A 56 14.79 15.60 8.57
CA GLY A 56 14.46 15.80 9.97
C GLY A 56 13.09 15.17 10.24
N VAL A 57 12.81 14.88 11.51
CA VAL A 57 11.49 14.35 11.88
C VAL A 57 10.46 15.48 11.74
N PRO A 58 9.43 15.32 10.87
CA PRO A 58 8.47 16.38 10.67
C PRO A 58 7.69 16.70 11.95
N GLU A 59 7.35 17.97 12.12
CA GLU A 59 6.65 18.49 13.32
C GLU A 59 5.37 17.75 13.69
N PRO A 60 4.51 17.34 12.72
CA PRO A 60 3.30 16.60 13.02
C PRO A 60 3.53 15.25 13.70
N TYR A 61 4.74 14.69 13.62
CA TYR A 61 5.10 13.42 14.25
C TYR A 61 5.88 13.60 15.53
N ARG A 62 6.77 14.60 15.55
CA ARG A 62 7.58 14.90 16.73
C ARG A 62 6.73 15.36 17.91
N ARG A 63 5.79 16.28 17.71
CA ARG A 63 4.94 16.81 18.80
C ARG A 63 4.10 15.74 19.50
N PRO A 64 3.37 14.85 18.79
CA PRO A 64 2.63 13.79 19.47
C PRO A 64 3.53 12.85 20.26
N VAL A 65 4.70 12.49 19.74
CA VAL A 65 5.65 11.62 20.45
C VAL A 65 6.18 12.28 21.72
N GLU A 66 6.52 13.57 21.67
CA GLU A 66 6.97 14.34 22.83
C GLU A 66 5.85 14.48 23.89
N LYS A 67 4.60 14.66 23.45
CA LYS A 67 3.46 14.94 24.33
C LYS A 67 2.82 13.67 24.92
N HIS A 68 2.70 12.62 24.12
CA HIS A 68 1.92 11.42 24.43
C HIS A 68 2.77 10.13 24.46
N GLY A 69 4.07 10.22 24.18
CA GLY A 69 4.94 9.05 24.07
C GLY A 69 4.63 8.23 22.81
N THR A 70 4.80 6.92 22.90
CA THR A 70 4.66 5.98 21.77
C THR A 70 3.29 5.30 21.72
N ASP A 71 2.25 5.90 22.33
CA ASP A 71 0.89 5.37 22.32
C ASP A 71 0.27 5.41 20.91
N PRO A 72 0.04 4.25 20.26
CA PRO A 72 -0.51 4.20 18.91
C PRO A 72 -1.93 4.73 18.84
N ALA A 73 -2.73 4.59 19.90
CA ALA A 73 -4.11 5.04 19.92
C ALA A 73 -4.17 6.57 19.85
N GLN A 74 -3.40 7.26 20.70
CA GLN A 74 -3.33 8.73 20.69
C GLN A 74 -2.88 9.28 19.35
N PHE A 75 -1.91 8.62 18.70
CA PHE A 75 -1.42 9.04 17.40
C PHE A 75 -2.46 8.88 16.27
N LEU A 76 -3.24 7.81 16.33
CA LEU A 76 -4.31 7.56 15.38
C LEU A 76 -5.55 8.43 15.67
N ASP A 77 -5.73 8.86 16.92
CA ASP A 77 -6.92 9.55 17.41
C ASP A 77 -6.87 11.08 17.39
N ASP A 78 -5.89 11.70 16.74
CA ASP A 78 -5.69 13.15 16.72
C ASP A 78 -6.88 13.96 16.10
N ARG A 79 -7.99 13.30 15.73
CA ARG A 79 -9.29 13.89 15.37
C ARG A 79 -10.53 13.15 15.93
N GLY A 80 -10.38 12.38 17.01
CA GLY A 80 -11.49 11.72 17.71
C GLY A 80 -12.26 10.67 16.88
N SER A 81 -11.63 10.08 15.87
CA SER A 81 -12.32 9.16 14.95
C SER A 81 -12.07 7.67 15.23
N LEU A 82 -11.02 7.32 15.97
CA LEU A 82 -10.71 5.92 16.26
C LEU A 82 -11.13 5.54 17.69
N ILE A 83 -10.76 6.35 18.69
CA ILE A 83 -10.97 5.98 20.10
C ILE A 83 -12.44 6.16 20.51
N HIS A 84 -13.14 7.18 20.02
CA HIS A 84 -14.58 7.31 20.31
C HIS A 84 -15.42 6.18 19.73
N GLN A 85 -14.94 5.51 18.68
CA GLN A 85 -15.61 4.31 18.21
C GLN A 85 -15.18 3.09 19.01
N VAL A 86 -13.92 2.97 19.46
CA VAL A 86 -13.36 1.76 20.11
C VAL A 86 -13.60 1.69 21.64
N ALA A 87 -13.90 2.81 22.31
CA ALA A 87 -13.92 2.91 23.77
C ALA A 87 -15.29 2.65 24.45
N GLU A 88 -16.30 2.12 23.75
CA GLU A 88 -17.56 1.76 24.43
C GLU A 88 -17.44 0.41 25.16
N PRO A 89 -17.85 0.30 26.44
CA PRO A 89 -17.62 -0.88 27.27
C PRO A 89 -18.38 -2.16 26.84
N ASP A 90 -19.32 -2.07 25.90
CA ASP A 90 -19.98 -3.22 25.25
C ASP A 90 -19.32 -3.61 23.91
N TYR A 91 -18.04 -3.27 23.72
CA TYR A 91 -17.32 -3.49 22.46
C TYR A 91 -17.08 -4.97 22.12
N ASP A 92 -17.91 -5.50 21.22
CA ASP A 92 -17.67 -6.78 20.56
C ASP A 92 -16.36 -6.71 19.75
N GLU A 93 -15.46 -7.69 19.92
CA GLU A 93 -14.24 -7.85 19.10
C GLU A 93 -14.57 -7.88 17.59
N ALA A 94 -15.79 -8.28 17.23
CA ALA A 94 -16.28 -8.22 15.87
C ALA A 94 -16.42 -6.78 15.30
N ASN A 95 -16.38 -5.74 16.13
CA ASN A 95 -16.49 -4.35 15.67
C ASN A 95 -15.14 -3.63 15.51
N LEU A 96 -14.09 -4.11 16.18
CA LEU A 96 -12.77 -3.45 16.19
C LEU A 96 -12.08 -3.45 14.80
N HIS A 97 -12.13 -4.57 14.09
CA HIS A 97 -11.57 -4.64 12.74
C HIS A 97 -12.35 -3.77 11.73
N LEU A 98 -13.65 -3.53 11.97
CA LEU A 98 -14.46 -2.62 11.17
C LEU A 98 -14.06 -1.17 11.41
N ALA A 99 -13.82 -0.80 12.67
CA ALA A 99 -13.36 0.53 13.05
C ALA A 99 -12.01 0.85 12.36
N VAL A 100 -11.07 -0.10 12.36
CA VAL A 100 -9.80 0.03 11.63
C VAL A 100 -10.03 0.26 10.13
N LEU A 101 -10.95 -0.48 9.49
CA LEU A 101 -11.22 -0.32 8.07
C LEU A 101 -11.92 1.00 7.73
N ARG A 102 -12.90 1.43 8.52
CA ARG A 102 -13.53 2.74 8.36
C ARG A 102 -12.52 3.87 8.52
N TYR A 103 -11.61 3.73 9.48
CA TYR A 103 -10.51 4.67 9.64
C TYR A 103 -9.57 4.66 8.44
N THR A 104 -9.23 3.48 7.91
CA THR A 104 -8.40 3.34 6.71
C THR A 104 -8.96 4.16 5.55
N LEU A 105 -10.28 4.07 5.31
CA LEU A 105 -10.95 4.84 4.27
C LEU A 105 -10.96 6.35 4.56
N ASN A 106 -11.17 6.74 5.82
CA ASN A 106 -11.14 8.14 6.21
C ASN A 106 -9.73 8.72 5.92
N VAL A 107 -8.67 8.00 6.31
CA VAL A 107 -7.29 8.34 5.97
C VAL A 107 -7.08 8.36 4.45
N GLN A 108 -7.66 7.40 3.72
CA GLN A 108 -7.61 7.36 2.26
C GLN A 108 -8.17 8.64 1.62
N SER A 109 -9.34 9.11 2.07
CA SER A 109 -9.93 10.36 1.58
C SER A 109 -9.13 11.62 1.95
N ARG A 110 -8.18 11.50 2.89
CA ARG A 110 -7.32 12.58 3.41
C ARG A 110 -5.84 12.37 3.08
N GLN A 111 -5.52 11.50 2.12
CA GLN A 111 -4.15 11.06 1.80
C GLN A 111 -3.10 12.18 1.73
N THR A 112 -3.45 13.35 1.21
CA THR A 112 -2.53 14.49 1.09
C THR A 112 -2.19 15.14 2.43
N LYS A 113 -3.08 15.02 3.42
CA LYS A 113 -2.92 15.61 4.77
C LYS A 113 -2.43 14.59 5.80
N ASP A 114 -2.63 13.30 5.55
CA ASP A 114 -2.36 12.20 6.48
C ASP A 114 -1.50 11.10 5.80
N ARG A 115 -0.42 11.50 5.11
CA ARG A 115 0.32 10.61 4.20
C ARG A 115 1.03 9.48 4.95
N ALA A 116 1.75 9.76 6.05
CA ALA A 116 2.40 8.70 6.83
C ALA A 116 1.39 7.66 7.36
N ARG A 117 0.22 8.11 7.84
CA ARG A 117 -0.86 7.21 8.26
C ARG A 117 -1.31 6.32 7.11
N TRP A 118 -1.47 6.87 5.91
CA TRP A 118 -1.82 6.09 4.73
C TRP A 118 -0.76 5.05 4.37
N LEU A 119 0.53 5.40 4.45
CA LEU A 119 1.63 4.45 4.23
C LEU A 119 1.60 3.29 5.24
N LEU A 120 1.29 3.55 6.51
CA LEU A 120 1.10 2.51 7.53
C LEU A 120 -0.10 1.60 7.20
N HIS A 121 -1.16 2.12 6.59
CA HIS A 121 -2.30 1.31 6.14
C HIS A 121 -1.96 0.43 4.94
N MET A 122 -1.09 0.88 4.03
CA MET A 122 -0.57 0.00 2.98
C MET A 122 0.18 -1.20 3.57
N LEU A 123 0.99 -0.98 4.62
CA LEU A 123 1.64 -2.06 5.36
C LEU A 123 0.63 -3.03 5.98
N LEU A 124 -0.46 -2.52 6.56
CA LEU A 124 -1.56 -3.36 7.07
C LEU A 124 -2.10 -4.31 5.99
N TYR A 125 -2.33 -3.84 4.76
CA TYR A 125 -2.85 -4.71 3.70
C TYR A 125 -1.85 -5.79 3.26
N PHE A 126 -0.55 -5.47 3.28
CA PHE A 126 0.48 -6.48 3.09
C PHE A 126 0.50 -7.51 4.23
N ASP A 127 0.35 -7.05 5.48
CA ASP A 127 0.27 -7.92 6.65
C ASP A 127 -0.96 -8.82 6.63
N LEU A 128 -2.11 -8.32 6.14
CA LEU A 128 -3.31 -9.13 5.94
C LEU A 128 -3.10 -10.23 4.90
N ALA A 129 -2.41 -9.92 3.80
CA ALA A 129 -2.05 -10.91 2.80
C ALA A 129 -1.11 -11.98 3.40
N LYS A 130 -0.13 -11.57 4.21
CA LYS A 130 0.79 -12.46 4.93
C LYS A 130 0.10 -13.28 6.03
N LEU A 131 -0.89 -12.72 6.71
CA LEU A 131 -1.68 -13.42 7.71
C LEU A 131 -2.45 -14.59 7.09
N LYS A 132 -2.99 -14.43 5.88
CA LYS A 132 -3.69 -15.48 5.15
C LYS A 132 -2.76 -16.48 4.47
N HIS A 133 -1.65 -15.99 3.91
CA HIS A 133 -0.70 -16.78 3.15
C HIS A 133 0.73 -16.38 3.54
N PRO A 134 1.29 -16.95 4.62
CA PRO A 134 2.62 -16.57 5.14
C PRO A 134 3.74 -16.69 4.10
N GLU A 135 3.72 -17.78 3.32
CA GLU A 135 4.66 -18.06 2.23
C GLU A 135 4.35 -17.28 0.94
N GLY A 136 3.23 -16.55 0.91
CA GLY A 136 2.78 -15.79 -0.25
C GLY A 136 3.67 -14.57 -0.54
N THR A 137 3.65 -14.10 -1.79
CA THR A 137 4.44 -12.93 -2.21
C THR A 137 3.87 -11.58 -1.71
N GLY A 138 2.73 -11.60 -1.00
CA GLY A 138 1.91 -10.43 -0.66
C GLY A 138 0.92 -10.03 -1.75
N ARG A 139 0.94 -10.66 -2.94
CA ARG A 139 0.00 -10.34 -4.02
C ARG A 139 -1.39 -10.87 -3.71
N ILE A 140 -2.39 -9.98 -3.68
CA ILE A 140 -3.79 -10.34 -3.49
C ILE A 140 -4.44 -10.62 -4.86
N GLY A 141 -4.60 -11.90 -5.19
CA GLY A 141 -5.40 -12.34 -6.35
C GLY A 141 -6.90 -12.44 -6.04
N PRO A 142 -7.76 -12.78 -7.02
CA PRO A 142 -9.22 -12.82 -6.83
C PRO A 142 -9.69 -13.73 -5.69
N ARG A 143 -9.03 -14.89 -5.50
CA ARG A 143 -9.34 -15.81 -4.40
C ARG A 143 -8.98 -15.21 -3.04
N MET A 144 -7.76 -14.69 -2.88
CA MET A 144 -7.34 -14.06 -1.64
C MET A 144 -8.17 -12.82 -1.33
N LYS A 145 -8.55 -12.06 -2.36
CA LYS A 145 -9.49 -10.95 -2.23
C LYS A 145 -10.81 -11.41 -1.63
N LYS A 146 -11.40 -12.51 -2.11
CA LYS A 146 -12.61 -13.10 -1.51
C LYS A 146 -12.38 -13.55 -0.06
N GLU A 147 -11.24 -14.15 0.26
CA GLU A 147 -10.92 -14.58 1.63
C GLU A 147 -10.73 -13.40 2.60
N ILE A 148 -10.15 -12.29 2.13
CA ILE A 148 -10.03 -11.04 2.87
C ILE A 148 -11.40 -10.37 2.98
N GLU A 149 -12.16 -10.30 1.88
CA GLU A 149 -13.55 -9.84 1.90
C GLU A 149 -14.36 -10.63 2.90
N GLU A 150 -14.30 -11.97 2.95
CA GLU A 150 -14.99 -12.80 3.95
C GLU A 150 -14.54 -12.52 5.37
N LEU A 151 -13.29 -12.10 5.58
CA LEU A 151 -12.79 -11.66 6.88
C LEU A 151 -13.40 -10.31 7.30
N VAL A 152 -13.90 -9.54 6.35
CA VAL A 152 -14.39 -8.16 6.50
C VAL A 152 -15.91 -8.03 6.27
N LYS A 153 -16.52 -9.01 5.60
CA LYS A 153 -17.82 -8.95 4.91
C LYS A 153 -19.00 -8.82 5.83
N GLU A 154 -18.84 -9.06 7.12
CA GLU A 154 -19.99 -9.04 7.99
C GLU A 154 -20.50 -7.63 8.26
N ARG A 155 -19.68 -6.56 8.21
CA ARG A 155 -20.16 -5.26 8.72
C ARG A 155 -19.48 -3.98 8.21
N VAL A 156 -18.53 -4.01 7.27
CA VAL A 156 -17.90 -2.75 6.82
C VAL A 156 -18.66 -2.17 5.64
N HIS A 157 -19.54 -1.24 5.98
CA HIS A 157 -20.04 -0.25 5.06
C HIS A 157 -19.34 1.09 5.36
N ASP A 158 -19.19 1.94 4.34
CA ASP A 158 -18.78 3.32 4.54
C ASP A 158 -19.84 4.08 5.37
N THR A 159 -19.60 5.38 5.62
CA THR A 159 -20.54 6.23 6.37
C THR A 159 -21.91 6.36 5.70
N GLU A 160 -22.01 6.01 4.42
CA GLU A 160 -23.21 6.09 3.59
C GLU A 160 -23.90 4.72 3.42
N GLY A 161 -23.38 3.66 4.05
CA GLY A 161 -23.95 2.33 3.95
C GLY A 161 -23.56 1.57 2.68
N ASN A 162 -22.59 2.05 1.90
CA ASN A 162 -22.09 1.33 0.74
C ASN A 162 -21.04 0.29 1.13
N PRO A 163 -21.00 -0.89 0.49
CA PRO A 163 -19.94 -1.87 0.70
C PRO A 163 -18.58 -1.24 0.37
N LEU A 164 -17.57 -1.54 1.20
CA LEU A 164 -16.25 -0.93 1.01
C LEU A 164 -15.67 -1.20 -0.38
N PRO A 165 -15.09 -0.18 -1.05
CA PRO A 165 -14.35 -0.37 -2.28
C PRO A 165 -13.01 -1.07 -1.96
N LEU A 166 -13.06 -2.40 -1.94
CA LEU A 166 -11.90 -3.29 -1.81
C LEU A 166 -11.29 -3.64 -3.19
N ASP A 167 -11.65 -2.88 -4.22
CA ASP A 167 -11.14 -3.00 -5.59
C ASP A 167 -9.62 -2.80 -5.68
N GLN A 168 -9.06 -1.93 -4.83
CA GLN A 168 -7.63 -1.59 -4.84
C GLN A 168 -6.75 -2.42 -3.90
N LEU A 169 -7.31 -3.43 -3.19
CA LEU A 169 -6.55 -4.24 -2.23
C LEU A 169 -5.23 -4.80 -2.81
N GLY A 170 -5.27 -5.27 -4.06
CA GLY A 170 -4.08 -5.79 -4.73
C GLY A 170 -2.98 -4.74 -4.90
N THR A 171 -3.36 -3.50 -5.22
CA THR A 171 -2.44 -2.37 -5.36
C THR A 171 -1.86 -1.99 -4.00
N TRP A 172 -2.69 -1.78 -2.98
CA TRP A 172 -2.23 -1.38 -1.65
C TRP A 172 -1.34 -2.43 -1.00
N SER A 173 -1.65 -3.72 -1.14
CA SER A 173 -0.77 -4.79 -0.65
C SER A 173 0.56 -4.83 -1.38
N THR A 174 0.58 -4.55 -2.70
CA THR A 174 1.82 -4.48 -3.48
C THR A 174 2.67 -3.29 -3.05
N GLN A 175 2.06 -2.14 -2.80
CA GLN A 175 2.75 -0.97 -2.24
C GLN A 175 3.22 -1.23 -0.80
N GLY A 176 2.39 -1.87 0.02
CA GLY A 176 2.74 -2.31 1.37
C GLY A 176 3.95 -3.24 1.39
N LYS A 177 4.03 -4.19 0.46
CA LYS A 177 5.24 -5.02 0.27
C LYS A 177 6.47 -4.16 0.00
N LYS A 178 6.33 -3.16 -0.88
CA LYS A 178 7.43 -2.25 -1.22
C LYS A 178 7.92 -1.50 0.02
N LEU A 179 6.98 -0.94 0.78
CA LEU A 179 7.25 -0.26 2.04
C LEU A 179 7.83 -1.21 3.09
N ASN A 180 7.42 -2.48 3.16
CA ASN A 180 7.96 -3.43 4.13
C ASN A 180 9.45 -3.69 3.90
N VAL A 181 9.88 -3.83 2.63
CA VAL A 181 11.30 -3.94 2.30
C VAL A 181 12.06 -2.68 2.73
N PHE A 182 11.48 -1.49 2.47
CA PHE A 182 12.05 -0.22 2.91
C PHE A 182 12.20 -0.14 4.44
N CYS A 183 11.14 -0.48 5.17
CA CYS A 183 11.11 -0.45 6.64
C CYS A 183 12.04 -1.49 7.28
N THR A 184 12.33 -2.59 6.58
CA THR A 184 13.31 -3.58 7.07
C THR A 184 14.72 -3.00 7.13
N GLU A 185 15.05 -2.10 6.21
CA GLU A 185 16.36 -1.45 6.15
C GLU A 185 16.44 -0.25 7.11
N PHE A 186 15.44 0.64 7.06
CA PHE A 186 15.50 1.96 7.70
C PHE A 186 14.59 2.11 8.93
N GLY A 187 13.87 1.06 9.32
CA GLY A 187 12.83 1.13 10.35
C GLY A 187 11.52 1.70 9.80
N ILE A 188 10.40 1.39 10.47
CA ILE A 188 9.06 1.87 10.08
C ILE A 188 8.88 3.38 10.33
N GLY A 189 9.61 3.95 11.28
CA GLY A 189 9.58 5.38 11.57
C GLY A 189 10.07 6.25 10.40
N SER A 190 10.90 5.68 9.52
CA SER A 190 11.38 6.34 8.31
C SER A 190 10.25 6.72 7.34
N LEU A 191 9.09 6.05 7.40
CA LEU A 191 7.91 6.41 6.59
C LEU A 191 7.34 7.78 6.95
N CYS A 192 7.41 8.15 8.23
CA CYS A 192 6.98 9.46 8.70
C CYS A 192 7.97 10.56 8.27
N ILE A 193 9.27 10.25 8.28
CA ILE A 193 10.32 11.19 7.86
C ILE A 193 10.24 11.48 6.36
N LEU A 194 9.93 10.46 5.56
CA LEU A 194 9.92 10.56 4.10
C LEU A 194 8.52 10.69 3.48
N GLU A 195 7.49 11.01 4.27
CA GLU A 195 6.11 10.89 3.80
C GLU A 195 5.83 11.67 2.51
N GLU A 196 6.41 12.86 2.36
CA GLU A 196 6.20 13.77 1.22
C GLU A 196 6.84 13.23 -0.06
N TYR A 197 7.86 12.39 0.07
CA TYR A 197 8.60 11.80 -1.06
C TYR A 197 7.99 10.46 -1.50
N LEU A 198 7.24 9.79 -0.62
CA LEU A 198 6.67 8.47 -0.85
C LEU A 198 5.25 8.53 -1.44
N SER A 199 5.05 9.28 -2.53
CA SER A 199 3.73 9.40 -3.20
C SER A 199 3.25 8.08 -3.84
N ASP A 200 1.95 7.97 -4.16
CA ASP A 200 1.41 6.75 -4.80
C ASP A 200 2.01 6.53 -6.19
N ASN A 201 2.20 7.61 -6.94
CA ASN A 201 2.87 7.55 -8.23
C ASN A 201 4.32 7.06 -8.09
N PHE A 202 5.03 7.55 -7.06
CA PHE A 202 6.37 7.07 -6.75
C PHE A 202 6.36 5.58 -6.41
N LEU A 203 5.50 5.14 -5.48
CA LEU A 203 5.42 3.74 -5.08
C LEU A 203 5.00 2.81 -6.22
N ASN A 204 4.11 3.26 -7.12
CA ASN A 204 3.65 2.44 -8.25
C ASN A 204 4.70 2.34 -9.36
N ASN A 205 5.24 3.48 -9.79
CA ASN A 205 5.95 3.57 -11.06
C ASN A 205 7.46 3.73 -10.94
N ARG A 206 7.95 4.13 -9.76
CA ARG A 206 9.35 4.53 -9.57
C ARG A 206 10.10 3.76 -8.51
N PHE A 207 9.40 3.32 -7.46
CA PHE A 207 10.01 2.57 -6.39
C PHE A 207 10.32 1.14 -6.87
N THR A 208 11.58 0.93 -7.19
CA THR A 208 12.17 -0.36 -7.57
C THR A 208 13.02 -0.90 -6.42
N HIS A 209 13.15 -2.23 -6.35
CA HIS A 209 13.89 -2.92 -5.29
C HIS A 209 15.31 -3.33 -5.69
N THR A 210 15.72 -3.01 -6.91
CA THR A 210 16.94 -3.51 -7.54
C THR A 210 17.42 -2.52 -8.58
N GLY A 211 18.71 -2.57 -8.92
CA GLY A 211 19.33 -1.74 -9.94
C GLY A 211 20.15 -0.59 -9.36
N GLU A 212 20.89 0.09 -10.23
CA GLU A 212 21.88 1.11 -9.84
C GLU A 212 21.23 2.29 -9.11
N TYR A 213 20.12 2.83 -9.63
CA TYR A 213 19.37 3.90 -8.96
C TYR A 213 18.89 3.52 -7.56
N HIS A 214 18.49 2.26 -7.35
CA HIS A 214 18.09 1.76 -6.04
C HIS A 214 19.27 1.76 -5.06
N VAL A 215 20.41 1.23 -5.51
CA VAL A 215 21.65 1.19 -4.71
C VAL A 215 22.11 2.60 -4.33
N GLU A 216 22.08 3.54 -5.27
CA GLU A 216 22.49 4.92 -5.05
C GLU A 216 21.54 5.65 -4.08
N ALA A 217 20.23 5.56 -4.30
CA ALA A 217 19.25 6.14 -3.40
C ALA A 217 19.38 5.60 -1.97
N PHE A 218 19.50 4.28 -1.80
CA PHE A 218 19.65 3.67 -0.47
C PHE A 218 20.99 4.04 0.18
N LYS A 219 22.07 4.14 -0.61
CA LYS A 219 23.36 4.64 -0.12
C LYS A 219 23.22 6.08 0.41
N ASN A 220 22.52 6.95 -0.32
CA ASN A 220 22.28 8.33 0.09
C ASN A 220 21.48 8.40 1.41
N LEU A 221 20.40 7.61 1.53
CA LEU A 221 19.62 7.54 2.77
C LEU A 221 20.42 7.02 3.97
N ARG A 222 21.31 6.04 3.78
CA ARG A 222 22.25 5.57 4.83
C ARG A 222 23.25 6.66 5.22
N GLN A 223 23.80 7.38 4.25
CA GLN A 223 24.73 8.49 4.52
C GLN A 223 24.08 9.63 5.32
N ARG A 224 22.76 9.77 5.22
CA ARG A 224 21.97 10.73 6.00
C ARG A 224 21.50 10.19 7.35
N ALA A 225 21.95 9.00 7.74
CA ALA A 225 21.59 8.36 9.00
C ALA A 225 20.07 8.28 9.22
N LEU A 226 19.30 7.99 8.16
CA LEU A 226 17.83 7.96 8.22
C LEU A 226 17.31 6.98 9.29
N ARG A 227 17.96 5.82 9.40
CA ARG A 227 17.59 4.79 10.37
C ARG A 227 17.80 5.30 11.79
N GLU A 228 18.99 5.81 12.07
CA GLU A 228 19.39 6.35 13.36
C GLU A 228 18.48 7.52 13.75
N MET A 229 18.10 8.37 12.80
CA MET A 229 17.14 9.45 13.02
C MET A 229 15.76 8.93 13.45
N ALA A 230 15.28 7.87 12.81
CA ALA A 230 14.00 7.22 13.18
C ALA A 230 14.08 6.54 14.56
N GLU A 231 15.21 5.91 14.89
CA GLU A 231 15.43 5.26 16.18
C GLU A 231 15.53 6.28 17.32
N MET A 232 16.36 7.32 17.18
CA MET A 232 16.60 8.34 18.22
C MET A 232 15.35 9.18 18.55
N SER A 233 14.42 9.32 17.61
CA SER A 233 13.21 10.12 17.79
C SER A 233 12.02 9.34 18.36
N LYS A 234 12.18 8.05 18.71
CA LYS A 234 11.11 7.13 19.13
C LYS A 234 9.98 6.94 18.12
N ILE A 235 10.07 7.56 16.93
CA ILE A 235 9.06 7.42 15.88
C ILE A 235 9.08 6.02 15.26
N ASN A 236 10.25 5.35 15.28
CA ASN A 236 10.32 3.95 14.90
C ASN A 236 9.49 3.05 15.82
N GLU A 237 9.66 3.20 17.14
CA GLU A 237 8.88 2.47 18.16
C GLU A 237 7.38 2.74 18.00
N LEU A 238 6.99 4.01 17.86
CA LEU A 238 5.59 4.37 17.60
C LEU A 238 5.05 3.69 16.34
N GLY A 239 5.78 3.71 15.23
CA GLY A 239 5.34 3.08 13.98
C GLY A 239 5.16 1.56 14.13
N GLU A 240 6.04 0.88 14.89
CA GLU A 240 5.93 -0.55 15.16
C GLU A 240 4.68 -0.87 15.97
N LEU A 241 4.42 -0.07 17.01
CA LEU A 241 3.22 -0.18 17.84
C LEU A 241 1.95 0.10 17.03
N ILE A 242 1.94 1.10 16.14
CA ILE A 242 0.81 1.36 15.24
C ILE A 242 0.56 0.16 14.32
N ARG A 243 1.61 -0.37 13.67
CA ARG A 243 1.48 -1.52 12.77
C ARG A 243 0.92 -2.74 13.50
N ALA A 244 1.43 -3.02 14.71
CA ALA A 244 0.93 -4.08 15.57
C ALA A 244 -0.54 -3.85 15.96
N TYR A 245 -0.87 -2.63 16.38
CA TYR A 245 -2.22 -2.23 16.76
C TYR A 245 -3.23 -2.39 15.61
N LEU A 246 -2.85 -2.01 14.39
CA LEU A 246 -3.72 -2.09 13.21
C LEU A 246 -4.04 -3.54 12.79
N ILE A 247 -3.07 -4.46 12.85
CA ILE A 247 -3.24 -5.84 12.38
C ILE A 247 -3.88 -6.76 13.44
N GLU A 248 -3.73 -6.42 14.73
CA GLU A 248 -4.17 -7.26 15.85
C GLU A 248 -5.63 -7.71 15.78
N PRO A 249 -6.63 -6.86 15.45
CA PRO A 249 -8.02 -7.28 15.37
C PRO A 249 -8.23 -8.39 14.34
N PHE A 250 -7.48 -8.35 13.25
CA PHE A 250 -7.56 -9.35 12.19
C PHE A 250 -6.85 -10.65 12.56
N ARG A 251 -5.76 -10.59 13.33
CA ARG A 251 -5.09 -11.78 13.87
C ARG A 251 -6.03 -12.57 14.77
N ARG A 252 -6.71 -11.88 15.69
CA ARG A 252 -7.71 -12.51 16.59
C ARG A 252 -8.86 -13.13 15.81
N ALA A 253 -9.46 -12.38 14.88
CA ALA A 253 -10.54 -12.88 14.02
C ALA A 253 -10.09 -14.10 13.18
N HIS A 254 -8.85 -14.09 12.69
CA HIS A 254 -8.30 -15.22 11.95
C HIS A 254 -8.12 -16.46 12.82
N LEU A 255 -7.55 -16.31 14.03
CA LEU A 255 -7.35 -17.40 14.98
C LEU A 255 -8.68 -18.02 15.42
N LYS A 256 -9.67 -17.20 15.78
CA LYS A 256 -11.02 -17.67 16.16
C LYS A 256 -11.62 -18.60 15.10
N ARG A 257 -11.55 -18.21 13.82
CA ARG A 257 -12.03 -19.06 12.70
C ARG A 257 -11.26 -20.36 12.52
N LEU A 258 -9.98 -20.41 12.88
CA LEU A 258 -9.20 -21.66 12.85
C LEU A 258 -9.66 -22.61 13.95
N PHE A 259 -9.94 -22.09 15.14
CA PHE A 259 -10.50 -22.88 16.24
C PHE A 259 -11.92 -23.36 15.95
N ASP A 260 -12.79 -22.51 15.40
CA ASP A 260 -14.17 -22.87 15.06
C ASP A 260 -14.26 -23.94 13.96
N LYS A 261 -13.26 -24.01 13.07
CA LYS A 261 -13.14 -25.08 12.05
C LYS A 261 -12.46 -26.35 12.59
N GLY A 262 -11.73 -26.22 13.70
CA GLY A 262 -10.90 -27.27 14.30
C GLY A 262 -11.62 -28.11 15.35
N THR A 263 -12.83 -27.74 15.78
CA THR A 263 -13.69 -28.63 16.57
C THR A 263 -14.37 -29.63 15.63
N PRO A 264 -13.91 -30.91 15.57
CA PRO A 264 -14.69 -31.93 14.88
C PRO A 264 -16.05 -31.98 15.55
N ASN A 265 -17.11 -31.78 14.76
CA ASN A 265 -18.47 -31.87 15.24
C ASN A 265 -18.65 -33.27 15.91
N PRO A 266 -18.87 -33.37 17.24
CA PRO A 266 -18.97 -34.66 17.92
C PRO A 266 -20.22 -35.47 17.48
N ALA A 267 -21.06 -34.90 16.61
CA ALA A 267 -22.35 -35.44 16.22
C ALA A 267 -22.35 -36.45 15.04
N THR A 268 -21.20 -36.86 14.49
CA THR A 268 -21.16 -37.92 13.46
C THR A 268 -20.40 -39.17 13.88
N ASN A 269 -20.56 -39.57 15.15
CA ASN A 269 -20.41 -40.98 15.49
C ASN A 269 -21.66 -41.74 15.00
N LYS A 270 -21.79 -41.88 13.67
CA LYS A 270 -22.69 -42.87 13.10
C LYS A 270 -22.20 -44.22 13.61
N SER A 271 -22.91 -44.77 14.58
CA SER A 271 -22.73 -46.15 15.01
C SER A 271 -22.63 -47.04 13.75
N PRO A 272 -21.63 -47.92 13.66
CA PRO A 272 -21.49 -48.78 12.50
C PRO A 272 -22.79 -49.53 12.30
N ALA A 273 -23.39 -49.36 11.12
CA ALA A 273 -24.61 -50.05 10.75
C ALA A 273 -24.42 -51.55 11.02
N GLY A 274 -25.28 -52.10 11.88
CA GLY A 274 -25.27 -53.50 12.25
C GLY A 274 -25.23 -54.37 11.00
N THR A 275 -24.29 -55.32 10.99
CA THR A 275 -24.15 -56.31 9.92
C THR A 275 -25.46 -57.10 9.81
N PRO A 276 -26.10 -57.18 8.63
CA PRO A 276 -27.34 -57.93 8.50
C PRO A 276 -27.07 -59.43 8.66
N GLU A 277 -27.69 -60.01 9.68
CA GLU A 277 -27.66 -61.43 10.02
C GLU A 277 -28.26 -62.25 8.86
N ARG A 278 -27.42 -63.05 8.19
CA ARG A 278 -27.85 -63.97 7.13
C ARG A 278 -28.70 -65.09 7.75
N ARG A 279 -30.00 -65.12 7.46
CA ARG A 279 -30.85 -66.28 7.77
C ARG A 279 -30.42 -67.50 6.95
N PRO A 280 -30.33 -68.70 7.55
CA PRO A 280 -30.10 -69.93 6.81
C PRO A 280 -31.34 -70.28 5.97
N ARG A 281 -31.14 -70.66 4.71
CA ARG A 281 -32.17 -71.28 3.87
C ARG A 281 -32.23 -72.76 4.20
N SER A 282 -33.44 -73.21 4.55
CA SER A 282 -33.88 -74.60 4.62
C SER A 282 -33.85 -75.28 3.25
#